data_AF-A2R612-F1
#
_entry.id   AF-A2R612-F1
#
_cell.length_a   1.000
_cell.length_b   1.000
_cell.length_c   1.000
_cell.angle_alpha   90.00
_cell.angle_beta   90.00
_cell.angle_gamma   90.00
#
_symmetry.space_group_name_H-M   'P 1'
#
loop_
_entity.id
_entity.type
_entity.pdbx_description
1 polymer ?
#
loop_
_entity_poly.entity_id
_entity_poly.type
_entity_poly.pdbx_seq_one_letter_code
_entity_poly.pdbx_strand_id
1 'polypeptide(L)'
;MDWDALWFNVATLIAGVFVLDYGADKFIDHTVIVGRRLGISQTVIALLTAGAEWEELAVVIAAILQHRSPLALGNVMGSTISNILGAFSLGLLFYPQGMEFDRSAKLYSALLFMVTTLFVVLAFFNQLNQIVGGVLIAIFGLYIVSIIYAIYKGVASPPELSDSDSDGESSDSEDGDGESINHAPVSETSPLIENEPAPSSADKESRRSRSLPYHIFQLILGFISLSMSGYILSHSAVTIADSLHLSGSVFGLTVVSFATTLPEKLVAIISGSRGHGGIMAATTAGSNIFLLTLCVGVVAVAGYQVQEADNFVLFELVAVWVSSGAFCAVIFLGLGRSAGVVLLVAYLVFLCLEFTVYRR
;
A
#
# COMPACT_ATOMS: atom_id res chain seq x y z
N MET A 1 2.36 6.71 35.88
CA MET A 1 1.81 6.20 34.62
C MET A 1 0.46 5.61 34.93
N ASP A 2 -0.59 6.10 34.29
CA ASP A 2 -1.93 5.52 34.40
C ASP A 2 -1.98 4.29 33.49
N TRP A 3 -1.86 3.11 34.12
CA TRP A 3 -1.77 1.85 33.39
C TRP A 3 -3.10 1.48 32.73
N ASP A 4 -4.23 1.85 33.32
CA ASP A 4 -5.55 1.54 32.77
C ASP A 4 -5.77 2.35 31.48
N ALA A 5 -5.43 3.63 31.52
CA ALA A 5 -5.45 4.47 30.33
C ALA A 5 -4.48 3.96 29.25
N LEU A 6 -3.26 3.54 29.63
CA LEU A 6 -2.29 3.00 28.66
C LEU A 6 -2.83 1.74 27.98
N TRP A 7 -3.32 0.76 28.74
CA TRP A 7 -3.84 -0.49 28.19
C TRP A 7 -5.07 -0.27 27.31
N PHE A 8 -5.96 0.63 27.71
CA PHE A 8 -7.09 1.03 26.89
C PHE A 8 -6.63 1.59 25.54
N ASN A 9 -5.68 2.52 25.55
CA ASN A 9 -5.17 3.13 24.30
C ASN A 9 -4.42 2.12 23.42
N VAL A 10 -3.67 1.18 24.01
CA VAL A 10 -3.02 0.10 23.25
C VAL A 10 -4.08 -0.80 22.60
N ALA A 11 -5.13 -1.16 23.34
CA ALA A 11 -6.22 -1.98 22.80
C ALA A 11 -6.99 -1.24 21.69
N THR A 12 -7.27 0.06 21.85
CA THR A 12 -7.92 0.87 20.81
C THR A 12 -7.04 1.09 19.59
N LEU A 13 -5.72 1.23 19.77
CA LEU A 13 -4.77 1.27 18.66
C LEU A 13 -4.82 -0.04 17.87
N ILE A 14 -4.71 -1.18 18.54
CA ILE A 14 -4.76 -2.50 17.88
C ILE A 14 -6.10 -2.70 17.16
N ALA A 15 -7.22 -2.45 17.85
CA ALA A 15 -8.55 -2.56 17.25
C ALA A 15 -8.72 -1.58 16.07
N GLY A 16 -8.18 -0.38 16.19
CA GLY A 16 -8.15 0.61 15.11
C GLY A 16 -7.44 0.07 13.88
N VAL A 17 -6.25 -0.52 14.00
CA VAL A 17 -5.53 -1.09 12.85
C VAL A 17 -6.40 -2.09 12.08
N PHE A 18 -7.08 -3.01 12.78
CA PHE A 18 -7.98 -3.96 12.12
C PHE A 18 -9.20 -3.31 11.46
N VAL A 19 -9.78 -2.27 12.08
CA VAL A 19 -10.91 -1.52 11.51
C VAL A 19 -10.47 -0.65 10.33
N LEU A 20 -9.22 -0.19 10.34
CA LEU A 20 -8.60 0.58 9.25
C LEU A 20 -8.46 -0.30 8.01
N ASP A 21 -7.79 -1.45 8.18
CA ASP A 21 -7.58 -2.49 7.17
C ASP A 21 -8.90 -2.96 6.56
N TYR A 22 -9.85 -3.40 7.41
CA TYR A 22 -11.18 -3.77 6.95
C TYR A 22 -11.93 -2.63 6.22
N GLY A 23 -11.77 -1.40 6.69
CA GLY A 23 -12.37 -0.21 6.09
C GLY A 23 -11.80 0.10 4.71
N ALA A 24 -10.48 -0.01 4.56
CA ALA A 24 -9.75 0.17 3.31
C ALA A 24 -10.16 -0.89 2.29
N ASP A 25 -10.15 -2.17 2.67
CA ASP A 25 -10.59 -3.28 1.81
C ASP A 25 -12.00 -3.04 1.26
N LYS A 26 -12.97 -2.74 2.15
CA LYS A 26 -14.35 -2.48 1.71
C LYS A 26 -14.46 -1.24 0.84
N PHE A 27 -13.69 -0.20 1.15
CA PHE A 27 -13.65 1.01 0.35
C PHE A 27 -13.10 0.73 -1.05
N ILE A 28 -12.01 -0.02 -1.17
CA ILE A 28 -11.36 -0.38 -2.43
C ILE A 28 -12.29 -1.28 -3.26
N ASP A 29 -12.76 -2.40 -2.69
CA ASP A 29 -13.66 -3.37 -3.34
C ASP A 29 -14.85 -2.67 -4.01
N HIS A 30 -15.53 -1.81 -3.24
CA HIS A 30 -16.72 -1.12 -3.72
C HIS A 30 -16.39 0.05 -4.63
N THR A 31 -15.22 0.67 -4.51
CA THR A 31 -14.72 1.65 -5.49
C THR A 31 -14.49 0.98 -6.84
N VAL A 32 -13.92 -0.22 -6.87
CA VAL A 32 -13.74 -1.00 -8.10
C VAL A 32 -15.10 -1.30 -8.74
N ILE A 33 -16.04 -1.88 -7.98
CA ILE A 33 -17.35 -2.28 -8.51
C ILE A 33 -18.16 -1.08 -9.01
N VAL A 34 -18.21 0.01 -8.23
CA VAL A 34 -18.93 1.24 -8.62
C VAL A 34 -18.27 1.85 -9.85
N GLY A 35 -16.94 1.95 -9.88
CA GLY A 35 -16.19 2.48 -11.03
C GLY A 35 -16.47 1.72 -12.32
N ARG A 36 -16.46 0.37 -12.26
CA ARG A 36 -16.78 -0.50 -13.40
C ARG A 36 -18.19 -0.21 -13.93
N ARG A 37 -19.19 -0.13 -13.03
CA ARG A 37 -20.59 0.14 -13.40
C ARG A 37 -20.82 1.56 -13.94
N LEU A 38 -19.97 2.51 -13.59
CA LEU A 38 -19.98 3.87 -14.12
C LEU A 38 -19.20 4.01 -15.44
N GLY A 39 -18.65 2.92 -15.98
CA GLY A 39 -17.91 2.91 -17.24
C GLY A 39 -16.47 3.43 -17.13
N ILE A 40 -15.92 3.51 -15.91
CA ILE A 40 -14.49 3.82 -15.71
C ILE A 40 -13.68 2.60 -16.16
N SER A 41 -12.63 2.83 -16.96
CA SER A 41 -11.80 1.74 -17.48
C SER A 41 -11.11 0.96 -16.34
N GLN A 42 -11.00 -0.36 -16.49
CA GLN A 42 -10.30 -1.25 -15.55
C GLN A 42 -8.89 -0.76 -15.22
N THR A 43 -8.17 -0.28 -16.23
CA THR A 43 -6.82 0.25 -16.07
C THR A 43 -6.74 1.41 -15.10
N VAL A 44 -7.68 2.36 -15.19
CA VAL A 44 -7.73 3.52 -14.29
C VAL A 44 -8.07 3.09 -12.88
N ILE A 45 -9.04 2.17 -12.74
CA ILE A 45 -9.41 1.63 -11.44
C ILE A 45 -8.21 0.91 -10.80
N ALA A 46 -7.62 -0.03 -11.53
CA ALA A 46 -6.46 -0.80 -11.09
C ALA A 46 -5.29 0.09 -10.74
N LEU A 47 -5.03 1.19 -11.47
CA LEU A 47 -3.95 2.10 -11.13
C LEU A 47 -4.25 2.98 -9.91
N LEU A 48 -5.51 3.35 -9.72
CA LEU A 48 -5.92 4.19 -8.59
C LEU A 48 -6.01 3.37 -7.29
N THR A 49 -6.24 2.05 -7.40
CA THR A 49 -6.27 1.14 -6.26
C THR A 49 -4.92 0.45 -6.03
N ALA A 50 -4.18 0.10 -7.08
CA ALA A 50 -2.88 -0.55 -6.95
C ALA A 50 -1.79 0.48 -6.62
N GLY A 51 -1.24 0.38 -5.42
CA GLY A 51 -0.21 1.28 -4.91
C GLY A 51 -0.74 2.55 -4.26
N ALA A 52 -2.06 2.63 -4.04
CA ALA A 52 -2.63 3.63 -3.14
C ALA A 52 -2.63 3.08 -1.70
N GLU A 53 -2.04 3.84 -0.79
CA GLU A 53 -1.91 3.51 0.63
C GLU A 53 -3.03 4.24 1.38
N TRP A 54 -4.25 3.71 1.28
CA TRP A 54 -5.46 4.38 1.77
C TRP A 54 -5.49 4.47 3.30
N GLU A 55 -4.93 3.47 3.95
CA GLU A 55 -4.68 3.32 5.38
C GLU A 55 -3.78 4.46 5.87
N GLU A 56 -2.62 4.64 5.23
CA GLU A 56 -1.67 5.71 5.53
C GLU A 56 -2.28 7.08 5.25
N LEU A 57 -2.95 7.26 4.12
CA LEU A 57 -3.59 8.51 3.78
C LEU A 57 -4.66 8.89 4.82
N ALA A 58 -5.45 7.92 5.28
CA ALA A 58 -6.47 8.14 6.31
C ALA A 58 -5.85 8.54 7.65
N VAL A 59 -4.77 7.87 8.08
CA VAL A 59 -4.03 8.22 9.30
C VAL A 59 -3.39 9.61 9.17
N VAL A 60 -2.81 9.94 8.02
CA VAL A 60 -2.22 11.26 7.73
C VAL A 60 -3.26 12.38 7.83
N ILE A 61 -4.40 12.22 7.16
CA ILE A 61 -5.48 13.21 7.19
C ILE A 61 -6.01 13.35 8.62
N ALA A 62 -6.25 12.24 9.33
CA ALA A 62 -6.74 12.27 10.70
C ALA A 62 -5.75 12.98 11.65
N ALA A 63 -4.45 12.71 11.52
CA ALA A 63 -3.41 13.36 12.32
C ALA A 63 -3.33 14.87 12.03
N ILE A 64 -3.45 15.29 10.76
CA ILE A 64 -3.51 16.70 10.40
C ILE A 64 -4.74 17.38 11.02
N LEU A 65 -5.92 16.75 10.93
CA LEU A 65 -7.16 17.28 11.49
C LEU A 65 -7.13 17.37 13.03
N GLN A 66 -6.31 16.54 13.68
CA GLN A 66 -6.07 16.58 15.13
C GLN A 66 -4.92 17.51 15.53
N HIS A 67 -4.33 18.25 14.59
CA HIS A 67 -3.14 19.10 14.81
C HIS A 67 -1.91 18.32 15.31
N ARG A 68 -1.75 17.07 14.85
CA ARG A 68 -0.66 16.14 15.17
C ARG A 68 0.23 15.88 13.96
N SER A 69 0.62 16.92 13.22
CA SER A 69 1.44 16.81 12.01
C SER A 69 2.77 16.05 12.18
N PRO A 70 3.48 16.09 13.33
CA PRO A 70 4.66 15.25 13.54
C PRO A 70 4.34 13.75 13.46
N LEU A 71 3.18 13.31 13.96
CA LEU A 71 2.71 11.93 13.82
C LEU A 71 2.45 11.58 12.35
N ALA A 72 1.84 12.51 11.59
CA ALA A 72 1.56 12.32 10.18
C ALA A 72 2.85 12.13 9.36
N LEU A 73 3.84 13.02 9.52
CA LEU A 73 5.13 12.91 8.84
C LEU A 73 5.92 11.67 9.27
N GLY A 74 5.94 11.39 10.58
CA GLY A 74 6.55 10.18 11.12
C GLY A 74 5.95 8.94 10.46
N ASN A 75 4.62 8.82 10.42
CA ASN A 75 3.94 7.71 9.77
C ASN A 75 4.36 7.55 8.29
N VAL A 76 4.36 8.63 7.51
CA VAL A 76 4.70 8.59 6.08
C VAL A 76 6.16 8.14 5.84
N MET A 77 7.11 8.72 6.57
CA MET A 77 8.53 8.34 6.43
C MET A 77 8.77 6.92 6.94
N GLY A 78 8.11 6.55 8.04
CA GLY A 78 8.19 5.23 8.64
C GLY A 78 7.65 4.16 7.70
N SER A 79 6.51 4.40 7.06
CA SER A 79 5.91 3.50 6.09
C SER A 79 6.80 3.37 4.87
N THR A 80 7.43 4.46 4.43
CA THR A 80 8.42 4.42 3.33
C THR A 80 9.59 3.48 3.65
N ILE A 81 10.16 3.58 4.85
CA ILE A 81 11.26 2.73 5.30
C ILE A 81 10.77 1.28 5.51
N SER A 82 9.60 1.09 6.13
CA SER A 82 8.99 -0.21 6.41
C SER A 82 8.65 -0.98 5.14
N ASN A 83 8.13 -0.31 4.11
CA ASN A 83 7.77 -0.93 2.83
C ASN A 83 9.01 -1.52 2.13
N ILE A 84 10.17 -0.86 2.24
CA ILE A 84 11.42 -1.32 1.63
C ILE A 84 12.17 -2.30 2.53
N LEU A 85 12.53 -1.87 3.74
CA LEU A 85 13.39 -2.64 4.62
C LEU A 85 12.61 -3.76 5.35
N GLY A 86 11.29 -3.65 5.46
CA GLY A 86 10.40 -4.64 6.07
C GLY A 86 9.67 -5.48 5.02
N ALA A 87 8.70 -4.92 4.30
CA ALA A 87 7.82 -5.69 3.41
C ALA A 87 8.58 -6.32 2.23
N PHE A 88 9.29 -5.52 1.43
CA PHE A 88 10.07 -6.02 0.29
C PHE A 88 11.17 -7.01 0.72
N SER A 89 11.83 -6.77 1.86
CA SER A 89 12.85 -7.68 2.39
C SER A 89 12.26 -9.03 2.82
N LEU A 90 11.06 -9.04 3.41
CA LEU A 90 10.31 -10.26 3.71
C LEU A 90 9.96 -10.99 2.41
N GLY A 91 9.45 -10.30 1.39
CA GLY A 91 9.19 -10.93 0.09
C GLY A 91 10.42 -11.60 -0.53
N LEU A 92 11.59 -10.97 -0.43
CA LEU A 92 12.88 -11.57 -0.85
C LEU A 92 13.27 -12.82 -0.04
N LEU A 93 12.98 -12.85 1.26
CA LEU A 93 13.32 -13.99 2.13
C LEU A 93 12.53 -15.25 1.78
N PHE A 94 11.27 -15.06 1.39
CA PHE A 94 10.35 -16.14 1.03
C PHE A 94 10.47 -16.58 -0.45
N TYR A 95 11.46 -16.08 -1.20
CA TYR A 95 11.80 -16.57 -2.53
C TYR A 95 13.14 -17.37 -2.56
N PRO A 96 13.12 -18.71 -2.70
CA PRO A 96 14.33 -19.53 -2.58
C PRO A 96 15.30 -19.50 -3.76
N GLN A 97 14.86 -19.12 -4.98
CA GLN A 97 15.62 -19.40 -6.22
C GLN A 97 16.20 -18.18 -6.97
N GLY A 98 16.18 -16.98 -6.37
CA GLY A 98 16.73 -15.74 -6.96
C GLY A 98 15.78 -15.03 -7.95
N MET A 99 15.32 -13.83 -7.61
CA MET A 99 14.27 -13.14 -8.39
C MET A 99 14.83 -12.49 -9.64
N GLU A 100 14.19 -12.77 -10.78
CA GLU A 100 14.39 -11.98 -11.99
C GLU A 100 13.54 -10.72 -11.92
N PHE A 101 14.20 -9.56 -11.99
CA PHE A 101 13.54 -8.27 -12.10
C PHE A 101 13.53 -7.81 -13.54
N ASP A 102 12.33 -7.63 -14.07
CA ASP A 102 12.10 -7.22 -15.44
C ASP A 102 12.47 -5.74 -15.66
N ARG A 103 12.32 -5.28 -16.92
CA ARG A 103 12.61 -3.89 -17.28
C ARG A 103 11.71 -2.90 -16.53
N SER A 104 10.47 -3.27 -16.25
CA SER A 104 9.50 -2.43 -15.56
C SER A 104 9.90 -2.24 -14.10
N ALA A 105 10.30 -3.30 -13.39
CA ALA A 105 10.83 -3.22 -12.02
C ALA A 105 12.04 -2.27 -11.91
N LYS A 106 12.98 -2.36 -12.86
CA LYS A 106 14.15 -1.45 -12.93
C LYS A 106 13.73 0.01 -13.15
N LEU A 107 12.72 0.25 -13.98
CA LEU A 107 12.18 1.59 -14.22
C LEU A 107 11.48 2.14 -12.96
N TYR A 108 10.61 1.36 -12.32
CA TYR A 108 9.89 1.77 -11.12
C TYR A 108 10.83 2.06 -9.94
N SER A 109 11.84 1.23 -9.74
CA SER A 109 12.85 1.45 -8.70
C SER A 109 13.72 2.69 -8.95
N ALA A 110 14.12 2.94 -10.19
CA ALA A 110 14.85 4.16 -10.54
C ALA A 110 13.98 5.42 -10.37
N LEU A 111 12.70 5.35 -10.76
CA LEU A 111 11.76 6.45 -10.58
C LEU A 111 11.50 6.74 -9.09
N LEU A 112 11.30 5.71 -8.27
CA LEU A 112 11.21 5.86 -6.82
C LEU A 112 12.47 6.54 -6.27
N PHE A 113 13.66 6.11 -6.65
CA PHE A 113 14.90 6.72 -6.15
C PHE A 113 15.04 8.19 -6.54
N MET A 114 14.59 8.57 -7.74
CA MET A 114 14.52 9.96 -8.18
C MET A 114 13.55 10.78 -7.32
N VAL A 115 12.33 10.28 -7.10
CA VAL A 115 11.30 10.92 -6.25
C VAL A 115 11.79 11.06 -4.82
N THR A 116 12.42 10.01 -4.29
CA THR A 116 13.00 9.99 -2.94
C THR A 116 14.09 11.04 -2.81
N THR A 117 14.98 11.14 -3.81
CA THR A 117 16.05 12.15 -3.83
C THR A 117 15.47 13.57 -3.86
N LEU A 118 14.43 13.81 -4.68
CA LEU A 118 13.73 15.10 -4.71
C LEU A 118 13.12 15.44 -3.34
N PHE A 119 12.39 14.51 -2.73
CA PHE A 119 11.82 14.68 -1.40
C PHE A 119 12.89 15.01 -0.36
N VAL A 120 13.97 14.23 -0.30
CA VAL A 120 15.06 14.42 0.69
C VAL A 120 15.75 15.77 0.50
N VAL A 121 16.00 16.21 -0.74
CA VAL A 121 16.56 17.54 -1.01
C VAL A 121 15.61 18.65 -0.55
N LEU A 122 14.31 18.55 -0.86
CA LEU A 122 13.32 19.54 -0.45
C LEU A 122 13.18 19.61 1.08
N ALA A 123 13.16 18.46 1.75
CA ALA A 123 13.11 18.36 3.21
C ALA A 123 14.38 18.93 3.85
N PHE A 124 15.56 18.59 3.32
CA PHE A 124 16.85 19.04 3.84
C PHE A 124 17.02 20.57 3.78
N PHE A 125 16.56 21.21 2.70
CA PHE A 125 16.59 22.68 2.57
C PHE A 125 15.38 23.38 3.21
N ASN A 126 14.59 22.66 3.99
CA ASN A 126 13.38 23.14 4.65
C ASN A 126 12.37 23.80 3.70
N GLN A 127 12.21 23.24 2.50
CA GLN A 127 11.36 23.79 1.43
C GLN A 127 9.98 23.15 1.38
N LEU A 128 9.61 22.28 2.34
CA LEU A 128 8.28 21.64 2.39
C LEU A 128 7.18 22.61 2.84
N ASN A 129 6.99 23.67 2.08
CA ASN A 129 5.91 24.64 2.23
C ASN A 129 4.68 24.23 1.41
N GLN A 130 3.58 24.98 1.55
CA GLN A 130 2.30 24.69 0.87
C GLN A 130 2.42 24.63 -0.66
N ILE A 131 3.28 25.47 -1.26
CA ILE A 131 3.48 25.49 -2.71
C ILE A 131 4.17 24.20 -3.15
N VAL A 132 5.26 23.82 -2.47
CA VAL A 132 5.97 22.56 -2.74
C VAL A 132 5.06 21.37 -2.49
N GLY A 133 4.21 21.41 -1.48
CA GLY A 133 3.18 20.40 -1.25
C GLY A 133 2.24 20.24 -2.46
N GLY A 134 1.73 21.36 -2.99
CA GLY A 134 0.91 21.36 -4.20
C GLY A 134 1.66 20.82 -5.42
N VAL A 135 2.96 21.11 -5.55
CA VAL A 135 3.82 20.57 -6.61
C VAL A 135 4.00 19.06 -6.45
N LEU A 136 4.21 18.52 -5.24
CA LEU A 136 4.32 17.07 -5.00
C LEU A 136 3.03 16.34 -5.36
N ILE A 137 1.86 16.90 -5.01
CA ILE A 137 0.55 16.36 -5.41
C ILE A 137 0.41 16.39 -6.95
N ALA A 138 0.84 17.47 -7.61
CA ALA A 138 0.82 17.57 -9.06
C ALA A 138 1.76 16.55 -9.74
N ILE A 139 2.93 16.29 -9.15
CA ILE A 139 3.86 15.23 -9.59
C ILE A 139 3.19 13.86 -9.47
N PHE A 140 2.47 13.58 -8.39
CA PHE A 140 1.71 12.33 -8.25
C PHE A 140 0.63 12.20 -9.32
N GLY A 141 -0.14 13.27 -9.58
CA GLY A 141 -1.13 13.29 -10.66
C GLY A 141 -0.49 13.04 -12.03
N LEU A 142 0.66 13.67 -12.30
CA LEU A 142 1.42 13.45 -13.53
C LEU A 142 1.94 12.01 -13.64
N TYR A 143 2.40 11.41 -12.53
CA TYR A 143 2.82 10.02 -12.47
C TYR A 143 1.69 9.06 -12.87
N ILE A 144 0.50 9.25 -12.28
CA ILE A 144 -0.70 8.46 -12.63
C ILE A 144 -1.04 8.63 -14.12
N VAL A 145 -1.11 9.87 -14.62
CA VAL A 145 -1.39 10.14 -16.04
C VAL A 145 -0.34 9.52 -16.96
N SER A 146 0.94 9.56 -16.58
CA SER A 146 2.03 8.97 -17.35
C SER A 146 1.90 7.44 -17.44
N ILE A 147 1.52 6.77 -16.37
CA ILE A 147 1.31 5.31 -16.38
C ILE A 147 0.08 4.96 -17.22
N ILE A 148 -1.03 5.68 -17.06
CA ILE A 148 -2.23 5.51 -17.89
C ILE A 148 -1.87 5.62 -19.37
N TYR A 149 -1.11 6.66 -19.73
CA TYR A 149 -0.67 6.88 -21.10
C TYR A 149 0.26 5.77 -21.62
N ALA A 150 1.20 5.30 -20.79
CA ALA A 150 2.08 4.18 -21.14
C ALA A 150 1.28 2.89 -21.39
N ILE A 151 0.25 2.62 -20.59
CA ILE A 151 -0.63 1.47 -20.77
C ILE A 151 -1.48 1.61 -22.05
N TYR A 152 -2.07 2.78 -22.30
CA TYR A 152 -2.82 3.04 -23.54
C TYR A 152 -1.97 2.88 -24.81
N LYS A 153 -0.67 3.21 -24.74
CA LYS A 153 0.26 3.00 -25.84
C LYS A 153 0.79 1.56 -25.96
N GLY A 154 0.39 0.66 -25.07
CA GLY A 154 0.88 -0.73 -25.04
C GLY A 154 2.35 -0.84 -24.61
N VAL A 155 2.90 0.18 -23.95
CA VAL A 155 4.27 0.21 -23.43
C VAL A 155 4.36 -0.46 -22.06
N ALA A 156 3.27 -0.46 -21.30
CA ALA A 156 3.15 -1.09 -19.98
C ALA A 156 1.84 -1.90 -19.89
N SER A 157 1.84 -2.93 -19.05
CA SER A 157 0.65 -3.70 -18.71
C SER A 157 -0.08 -3.07 -17.53
N PRO A 158 -1.43 -3.15 -17.46
CA PRO A 158 -2.16 -2.80 -16.25
C PRO A 158 -1.63 -3.58 -15.04
N PRO A 159 -1.62 -2.99 -13.82
CA PRO A 159 -1.38 -3.76 -12.60
C PRO A 159 -2.39 -4.91 -12.52
N GLU A 160 -1.91 -6.13 -12.30
CA GLU A 160 -2.79 -7.24 -11.94
C GLU A 160 -3.36 -6.94 -10.55
N LEU A 161 -4.68 -6.79 -10.45
CA LEU A 161 -5.36 -6.81 -9.17
C LEU A 161 -5.09 -8.18 -8.57
N SER A 162 -4.45 -8.26 -7.40
CA SER A 162 -4.29 -9.54 -6.71
C SER A 162 -5.67 -10.17 -6.59
N ASP A 163 -5.86 -11.36 -7.17
CA ASP A 163 -7.11 -12.10 -7.12
C ASP A 163 -7.52 -12.37 -5.66
N SER A 164 -8.24 -11.42 -5.06
CA SER A 164 -9.08 -11.62 -3.91
C SER A 164 -10.44 -12.04 -4.47
N ASP A 165 -10.60 -13.34 -4.74
CA ASP A 165 -11.87 -14.04 -4.94
C ASP A 165 -13.00 -13.21 -5.59
N SER A 166 -12.73 -12.62 -6.75
CA SER A 166 -13.78 -12.10 -7.63
C SER A 166 -13.99 -13.07 -8.78
N ASP A 167 -14.47 -14.26 -8.41
CA ASP A 167 -15.02 -15.20 -9.38
C ASP A 167 -16.20 -14.56 -10.12
N GLY A 168 -15.95 -14.23 -11.39
CA GLY A 168 -16.97 -14.22 -12.43
C GLY A 168 -17.56 -12.87 -12.81
N GLU A 169 -16.88 -12.19 -13.74
CA GLU A 169 -17.57 -11.46 -14.81
C GLU A 169 -17.05 -12.00 -16.14
N SER A 170 -17.46 -13.21 -16.52
CA SER A 170 -17.45 -13.60 -17.93
C SER A 170 -18.47 -12.71 -18.65
N SER A 171 -17.97 -11.88 -19.55
CA SER A 171 -18.77 -11.10 -20.48
C SER A 171 -19.44 -12.06 -21.48
N ASP A 172 -20.60 -12.59 -21.13
CA ASP A 172 -21.46 -13.26 -22.12
C ASP A 172 -22.14 -12.17 -22.94
N SER A 173 -21.54 -11.84 -24.07
CA SER A 173 -22.22 -11.24 -25.20
C SER A 173 -22.86 -12.36 -26.02
N GLU A 174 -24.14 -12.66 -25.77
CA GLU A 174 -24.98 -13.38 -26.74
C GLU A 174 -25.61 -12.35 -27.68
N ASP A 175 -25.32 -12.49 -28.97
CA ASP A 175 -26.34 -12.79 -29.99
C ASP A 175 -25.71 -12.83 -31.39
N GLY A 176 -25.74 -14.01 -32.02
CA GLY A 176 -25.25 -14.23 -33.38
C GLY A 176 -25.36 -15.70 -33.79
N ASP A 177 -26.51 -16.06 -34.34
CA ASP A 177 -26.90 -17.36 -34.89
C ASP A 177 -25.83 -18.04 -35.79
N GLY A 178 -25.69 -19.38 -35.68
CA GLY A 178 -24.93 -20.16 -36.67
C GLY A 178 -24.63 -21.62 -36.30
N GLU A 179 -25.49 -22.52 -36.80
CA GLU A 179 -25.29 -23.93 -37.19
C GLU A 179 -24.08 -24.76 -36.69
N SER A 180 -24.43 -25.89 -36.06
CA SER A 180 -23.85 -27.25 -36.13
C SER A 180 -22.36 -27.46 -36.49
N ILE A 181 -21.65 -28.32 -35.72
CA ILE A 181 -21.11 -29.62 -36.18
C ILE A 181 -20.56 -30.43 -34.99
N ASN A 182 -20.89 -31.72 -34.98
CA ASN A 182 -20.40 -32.78 -34.09
C ASN A 182 -18.88 -32.98 -34.14
N HIS A 183 -18.26 -33.32 -33.00
CA HIS A 183 -17.43 -34.53 -32.85
C HIS A 183 -17.05 -34.75 -31.36
N ALA A 184 -17.47 -35.88 -30.80
CA ALA A 184 -16.90 -36.49 -29.59
C ALA A 184 -15.88 -37.58 -29.99
N PRO A 185 -15.20 -38.27 -29.06
CA PRO A 185 -14.36 -37.80 -27.96
C PRO A 185 -12.94 -38.43 -28.03
N VAL A 186 -11.95 -37.92 -27.29
CA VAL A 186 -10.73 -38.69 -27.00
C VAL A 186 -10.52 -38.78 -25.50
N SER A 187 -10.47 -40.03 -25.05
CA SER A 187 -10.25 -40.49 -23.69
C SER A 187 -8.80 -40.23 -23.27
N GLU A 188 -8.61 -39.64 -22.10
CA GLU A 188 -7.53 -40.06 -21.20
C GLU A 188 -8.08 -40.27 -19.79
N THR A 189 -8.04 -41.52 -19.41
CA THR A 189 -8.44 -42.10 -18.14
C THR A 189 -7.40 -41.81 -17.07
N SER A 190 -7.76 -41.07 -16.01
CA SER A 190 -7.05 -41.08 -14.73
C SER A 190 -8.01 -41.60 -13.64
N PRO A 191 -7.74 -42.75 -12.99
CA PRO A 191 -8.76 -43.53 -12.28
C PRO A 191 -8.89 -43.18 -10.79
N LEU A 192 -8.88 -41.90 -10.38
CA LEU A 192 -8.86 -41.52 -8.96
C LEU A 192 -9.71 -40.31 -8.53
N ILE A 193 -10.71 -39.90 -9.32
CA ILE A 193 -11.74 -38.97 -8.82
C ILE A 193 -13.11 -39.63 -8.98
N GLU A 194 -13.66 -40.02 -7.85
CA GLU A 194 -15.00 -40.54 -7.66
C GLU A 194 -16.02 -39.50 -8.15
N ASN A 195 -17.01 -39.94 -8.93
CA ASN A 195 -18.04 -39.10 -9.55
C ASN A 195 -18.65 -38.07 -8.57
N GLU A 196 -18.28 -36.80 -8.69
CA GLU A 196 -19.11 -35.71 -8.17
C GLU A 196 -20.41 -35.67 -8.98
N PRO A 197 -21.59 -35.72 -8.35
CA PRO A 197 -22.84 -35.54 -9.06
C PRO A 197 -22.86 -34.13 -9.65
N ALA A 198 -23.27 -34.02 -10.92
CA ALA A 198 -23.45 -32.76 -11.63
C ALA A 198 -24.17 -31.73 -10.74
N PRO A 199 -23.74 -30.45 -10.74
CA PRO A 199 -24.30 -29.45 -9.84
C PRO A 199 -25.81 -29.37 -10.05
N SER A 200 -26.54 -29.73 -8.99
CA SER A 200 -27.99 -29.68 -8.97
C SER A 200 -28.44 -28.23 -9.16
N SER A 201 -29.60 -28.05 -9.78
CA SER A 201 -30.22 -26.75 -10.04
C SER A 201 -30.53 -25.89 -8.80
N ALA A 202 -30.14 -26.33 -7.60
CA ALA A 202 -30.24 -25.61 -6.34
C ALA A 202 -29.01 -24.72 -6.03
N ASP A 203 -27.86 -24.92 -6.68
CA ASP A 203 -26.67 -24.05 -6.49
C ASP A 203 -26.67 -22.78 -7.36
N LYS A 204 -27.73 -22.58 -8.16
CA LYS A 204 -27.91 -21.37 -8.98
C LYS A 204 -28.57 -20.21 -8.22
N GLU A 205 -28.91 -20.36 -6.95
CA GLU A 205 -29.80 -19.43 -6.24
C GLU A 205 -29.13 -18.29 -5.44
N SER A 206 -27.80 -18.10 -5.49
CA SER A 206 -27.13 -17.00 -4.75
C SER A 206 -26.38 -15.95 -5.58
N ARG A 207 -26.29 -16.07 -6.92
CA ARG A 207 -25.71 -15.03 -7.78
C ARG A 207 -26.70 -13.91 -8.12
N ARG A 208 -27.33 -13.31 -7.11
CA ARG A 208 -27.97 -11.99 -7.29
C ARG A 208 -26.88 -10.93 -7.24
N SER A 209 -26.49 -10.42 -8.41
CA SER A 209 -25.71 -9.19 -8.53
C SER A 209 -26.38 -8.11 -7.67
N ARG A 210 -25.73 -7.71 -6.57
CA ARG A 210 -26.27 -6.70 -5.65
C ARG A 210 -26.46 -5.39 -6.43
N SER A 211 -27.49 -4.63 -6.07
CA SER A 211 -27.84 -3.40 -6.78
C SER A 211 -26.75 -2.32 -6.61
N LEU A 212 -26.65 -1.39 -7.57
CA LEU A 212 -25.67 -0.28 -7.48
C LEU A 212 -25.78 0.51 -6.16
N PRO A 213 -27.00 0.83 -5.64
CA PRO A 213 -27.14 1.49 -4.34
C PRO A 213 -26.54 0.72 -3.17
N TYR A 214 -26.53 -0.62 -3.21
CA TYR A 214 -25.89 -1.43 -2.18
C TYR A 214 -24.37 -1.19 -2.17
N HIS A 215 -23.73 -1.17 -3.33
CA HIS A 215 -22.29 -0.91 -3.43
C HIS A 215 -21.93 0.53 -3.06
N ILE A 216 -22.77 1.50 -3.44
CA ILE A 216 -22.59 2.90 -3.00
C ILE A 216 -22.71 3.00 -1.47
N PHE A 217 -23.69 2.33 -0.88
CA PHE A 217 -23.85 2.29 0.57
C PHE A 217 -22.63 1.66 1.27
N GLN A 218 -22.13 0.54 0.76
CA GLN A 218 -20.94 -0.11 1.31
C GLN A 218 -19.67 0.73 1.13
N LEU A 219 -19.52 1.44 0.02
CA LEU A 219 -18.43 2.39 -0.21
C LEU A 219 -18.44 3.50 0.85
N ILE A 220 -19.63 4.05 1.17
CA ILE A 220 -19.79 5.05 2.23
C ILE A 220 -19.43 4.45 3.60
N LEU A 221 -19.89 3.22 3.91
CA LEU A 221 -19.53 2.56 5.16
C LEU A 221 -18.02 2.30 5.27
N GLY A 222 -17.36 1.85 4.19
CA GLY A 222 -15.91 1.68 4.14
C GLY A 222 -15.18 2.98 4.40
N PHE A 223 -15.58 4.07 3.74
CA PHE A 223 -15.02 5.40 3.96
C PHE A 223 -15.20 5.90 5.40
N ILE A 224 -16.37 5.70 6.00
CA ILE A 224 -16.63 6.06 7.41
C ILE A 224 -15.75 5.22 8.34
N SER A 225 -15.64 3.92 8.11
CA SER A 225 -14.79 3.01 8.90
C SER A 225 -13.32 3.43 8.85
N LEU A 226 -12.82 3.69 7.63
CA LEU A 226 -11.46 4.13 7.37
C LEU A 226 -11.15 5.47 8.09
N SER A 227 -12.04 6.46 7.93
CA SER A 227 -11.89 7.79 8.55
C SER A 227 -11.96 7.73 10.08
N MET A 228 -12.94 7.00 10.63
CA MET A 228 -13.09 6.82 12.08
C MET A 228 -11.89 6.10 12.67
N SER A 229 -11.40 5.06 11.99
CA SER A 229 -10.23 4.33 12.45
C SER A 229 -8.97 5.20 12.43
N GLY A 230 -8.72 5.95 11.36
CA GLY A 230 -7.61 6.91 11.30
C GLY A 230 -7.64 7.90 12.46
N TYR A 231 -8.84 8.38 12.83
CA TYR A 231 -9.03 9.23 14.00
C TYR A 231 -8.64 8.54 15.31
N ILE A 232 -9.14 7.33 15.54
CA ILE A 232 -8.85 6.52 16.74
C ILE A 232 -7.34 6.21 16.83
N LEU A 233 -6.72 5.85 15.70
CA LEU A 233 -5.29 5.55 15.63
C LEU A 233 -4.45 6.75 16.00
N SER A 234 -4.70 7.90 15.38
CA SER A 234 -3.97 9.14 15.67
C SER A 234 -4.10 9.52 17.15
N HIS A 235 -5.31 9.46 17.72
CA HIS A 235 -5.54 9.83 19.11
C HIS A 235 -4.85 8.87 20.09
N SER A 236 -5.00 7.56 19.86
CA SER A 236 -4.40 6.51 20.70
C SER A 236 -2.88 6.57 20.62
N ALA A 237 -2.33 6.76 19.41
CA ALA A 237 -0.90 6.85 19.17
C ALA A 237 -0.24 7.98 19.97
N VAL A 238 -0.83 9.18 19.96
CA VAL A 238 -0.30 10.31 20.75
C VAL A 238 -0.38 10.02 22.24
N THR A 239 -1.50 9.49 22.72
CA THR A 239 -1.66 9.21 24.16
C THR A 239 -0.67 8.16 24.66
N ILE A 240 -0.38 7.15 23.83
CA ILE A 240 0.67 6.15 24.11
C ILE A 240 2.05 6.80 24.06
N ALA A 241 2.34 7.61 23.02
CA ALA A 241 3.61 8.29 22.88
C ALA A 241 3.92 9.18 24.10
N ASP A 242 2.94 9.99 24.53
CA ASP A 242 3.04 10.84 25.72
C ASP A 242 3.30 10.00 27.00
N SER A 243 2.60 8.87 27.14
CA SER A 243 2.78 7.94 28.27
C SER A 243 4.16 7.28 28.28
N LEU A 244 4.73 7.03 27.11
CA LEU A 244 6.05 6.44 26.92
C LEU A 244 7.17 7.48 26.82
N HIS A 245 6.88 8.78 26.96
CA HIS A 245 7.86 9.86 26.75
C HIS A 245 8.56 9.72 25.39
N LEU A 246 7.78 9.54 24.33
CA LEU A 246 8.19 9.52 22.94
C LEU A 246 7.53 10.68 22.21
N SER A 247 8.23 11.31 21.28
CA SER A 247 7.63 12.25 20.35
C SER A 247 6.63 11.55 19.43
N GLY A 248 5.64 12.31 18.97
CA GLY A 248 4.67 11.83 17.98
C GLY A 248 5.34 11.41 16.68
N SER A 249 6.45 12.04 16.26
CA SER A 249 7.20 11.64 15.07
C SER A 249 7.84 10.27 15.23
N VAL A 250 8.57 10.01 16.33
CA VAL A 250 9.19 8.71 16.59
C VAL A 250 8.12 7.61 16.66
N PHE A 251 7.04 7.84 17.41
CA PHE A 251 5.98 6.84 17.53
C PHE A 251 5.27 6.58 16.19
N GLY A 252 5.05 7.62 15.39
CA GLY A 252 4.53 7.52 14.03
C GLY A 252 5.47 6.73 13.11
N LEU A 253 6.76 7.07 13.15
CA LEU A 253 7.83 6.48 12.35
C LEU A 253 8.05 5.00 12.65
N THR A 254 7.87 4.57 13.90
CA THR A 254 8.15 3.19 14.30
C THR A 254 6.91 2.33 14.48
N VAL A 255 5.95 2.76 15.31
CA VAL A 255 4.85 1.90 15.76
C VAL A 255 3.67 1.99 14.80
N VAL A 256 3.22 3.22 14.50
CA VAL A 256 2.05 3.43 13.64
C VAL A 256 2.37 2.94 12.23
N SER A 257 3.50 3.34 11.66
CA SER A 257 3.91 2.89 10.34
C SER A 257 4.09 1.37 10.24
N PHE A 258 4.65 0.73 11.27
CA PHE A 258 4.80 -0.73 11.27
C PHE A 258 3.44 -1.41 11.24
N ALA A 259 2.47 -0.87 11.98
CA ALA A 259 1.13 -1.42 12.11
C ALA A 259 0.27 -1.20 10.86
N THR A 260 0.30 -0.01 10.27
CA THR A 260 -0.42 0.27 9.02
C THR A 260 0.17 -0.51 7.85
N THR A 261 1.50 -0.72 7.83
CA THR A 261 2.17 -1.50 6.77
C THR A 261 2.17 -3.04 7.00
N LEU A 262 1.30 -3.57 7.86
CA LEU A 262 1.20 -5.01 8.09
C LEU A 262 0.59 -5.77 6.88
N PRO A 263 -0.52 -5.31 6.27
CA PRO A 263 -1.10 -5.95 5.09
C PRO A 263 -0.08 -6.07 3.94
N GLU A 264 0.70 -5.04 3.69
CA GLU A 264 1.73 -4.97 2.64
C GLU A 264 2.84 -5.97 2.89
N LYS A 265 3.24 -6.17 4.14
CA LYS A 265 4.21 -7.22 4.51
C LYS A 265 3.66 -8.60 4.15
N LEU A 266 2.37 -8.86 4.39
CA LEU A 266 1.72 -10.13 4.03
C LEU A 266 1.65 -10.29 2.51
N VAL A 267 1.21 -9.26 1.79
CA VAL A 267 1.17 -9.26 0.31
C VAL A 267 2.57 -9.46 -0.27
N ALA A 268 3.61 -8.84 0.30
CA ALA A 268 4.98 -9.02 -0.14
C ALA A 268 5.49 -10.44 0.09
N ILE A 269 5.17 -11.06 1.24
CA ILE A 269 5.48 -12.48 1.50
C ILE A 269 4.78 -13.38 0.47
N ILE A 270 3.51 -13.14 0.18
CA ILE A 270 2.73 -13.93 -0.79
C ILE A 270 3.31 -13.77 -2.19
N SER A 271 3.51 -12.54 -2.67
CA SER A 271 4.11 -12.24 -3.98
C SER A 271 5.52 -12.82 -4.12
N GLY A 272 6.31 -12.70 -3.05
CA GLY A 272 7.65 -13.30 -2.95
C GLY A 272 7.61 -14.81 -3.06
N SER A 273 6.72 -15.49 -2.32
CA SER A 273 6.58 -16.96 -2.37
C SER A 273 6.14 -17.49 -3.73
N ARG A 274 5.42 -16.69 -4.52
CA ARG A 274 4.99 -17.01 -5.88
C ARG A 274 6.03 -16.66 -6.96
N GLY A 275 7.11 -15.97 -6.60
CA GLY A 275 8.16 -15.57 -7.54
C GLY A 275 7.82 -14.40 -8.44
N HIS A 276 6.80 -13.62 -8.10
CA HIS A 276 6.39 -12.46 -8.89
C HIS A 276 7.21 -11.20 -8.54
N GLY A 277 8.52 -11.23 -8.84
CA GLY A 277 9.44 -10.14 -8.50
C GLY A 277 9.11 -8.81 -9.14
N GLY A 278 8.58 -8.81 -10.37
CA GLY A 278 8.10 -7.61 -11.04
C GLY A 278 6.94 -6.93 -10.31
N ILE A 279 5.93 -7.72 -9.89
CA ILE A 279 4.77 -7.23 -9.13
C ILE A 279 5.24 -6.67 -7.79
N MET A 280 6.07 -7.42 -7.06
CA MET A 280 6.57 -6.98 -5.77
C MET A 280 7.35 -5.67 -5.85
N ALA A 281 8.21 -5.50 -6.86
CA ALA A 281 8.94 -4.26 -7.09
C ALA A 281 8.00 -3.10 -7.48
N ALA A 282 6.99 -3.35 -8.30
CA ALA A 282 6.00 -2.36 -8.70
C ALA A 282 5.16 -1.88 -7.51
N THR A 283 4.69 -2.80 -6.66
CA THR A 283 3.96 -2.47 -5.43
C THR A 283 4.83 -1.64 -4.49
N THR A 284 6.03 -2.12 -4.14
CA THR A 284 6.94 -1.38 -3.25
C THR A 284 7.28 0.00 -3.79
N ALA A 285 7.55 0.13 -5.09
CA ALA A 285 7.84 1.42 -5.70
C ALA A 285 6.61 2.34 -5.71
N GLY A 286 5.46 1.84 -6.14
CA GLY A 286 4.20 2.58 -6.25
C GLY A 286 3.74 3.14 -4.91
N SER A 287 3.68 2.29 -3.88
CA SER A 287 3.35 2.67 -2.50
C SER A 287 4.25 3.80 -1.99
N ASN A 288 5.57 3.67 -2.17
CA ASN A 288 6.50 4.70 -1.70
C ASN A 288 6.43 5.99 -2.52
N ILE A 289 6.15 5.92 -3.82
CA ILE A 289 5.89 7.10 -4.63
C ILE A 289 4.63 7.79 -4.12
N PHE A 290 3.55 7.06 -3.86
CA PHE A 290 2.31 7.58 -3.28
C PHE A 290 2.56 8.30 -1.95
N LEU A 291 3.29 7.67 -1.02
CA LEU A 291 3.63 8.24 0.28
C LEU A 291 4.45 9.53 0.15
N LEU A 292 5.56 9.49 -0.60
CA LEU A 292 6.49 10.62 -0.71
C LEU A 292 5.99 11.79 -1.57
N THR A 293 4.95 11.57 -2.39
CA THR A 293 4.36 12.61 -3.23
C THR A 293 3.00 13.06 -2.72
N LEU A 294 2.00 12.17 -2.70
CA LEU A 294 0.65 12.52 -2.29
C LEU A 294 0.56 12.78 -0.78
N CYS A 295 1.01 11.86 0.08
CA CYS A 295 0.85 12.02 1.53
C CYS A 295 1.71 13.17 2.08
N VAL A 296 3.00 13.22 1.72
CA VAL A 296 3.86 14.39 2.06
C VAL A 296 3.27 15.68 1.50
N GLY A 297 2.77 15.65 0.26
CA GLY A 297 2.16 16.81 -0.38
C GLY A 297 0.94 17.33 0.39
N VAL A 298 0.06 16.43 0.83
CA VAL A 298 -1.11 16.75 1.67
C VAL A 298 -0.67 17.36 3.01
N VAL A 299 0.35 16.80 3.66
CA VAL A 299 0.89 17.36 4.91
C VAL A 299 1.44 18.78 4.71
N ALA A 300 2.20 19.01 3.64
CA ALA A 300 2.78 20.31 3.34
C ALA A 300 1.70 21.36 2.98
N VAL A 301 0.70 20.99 2.18
CA VAL A 301 -0.44 21.86 1.82
C VAL A 301 -1.28 22.24 3.04
N ALA A 302 -1.42 21.34 4.02
CA ALA A 302 -2.11 21.62 5.27
C ALA A 302 -1.45 22.74 6.11
N GLY A 303 -0.32 23.29 5.67
CA GLY A 303 0.28 24.47 6.28
C GLY A 303 1.16 24.16 7.47
N TYR A 304 1.67 22.92 7.54
CA TYR A 304 2.69 22.58 8.53
C TYR A 304 3.96 23.41 8.25
N GLN A 305 4.20 24.42 9.09
CA GLN A 305 5.52 25.04 9.14
C GLN A 305 6.45 24.06 9.83
N VAL A 306 7.37 23.47 9.06
CA VAL A 306 8.55 22.72 9.54
C VAL A 306 9.52 23.70 10.23
N GLN A 307 9.00 24.57 11.10
CA GLN A 307 9.71 25.67 11.73
C GLN A 307 9.68 25.57 13.26
N GLU A 308 8.77 24.77 13.84
CA GLU A 308 8.63 24.63 15.31
C GLU A 308 8.71 23.19 15.84
N ALA A 309 8.84 22.17 15.00
CA ALA A 309 9.24 20.85 15.48
C ALA A 309 10.70 20.61 15.08
N ASP A 310 11.48 20.12 16.04
CA ASP A 310 12.83 19.59 15.87
C ASP A 310 13.09 19.09 14.46
N ASN A 311 14.13 19.66 13.82
CA ASN A 311 14.62 19.32 12.50
C ASN A 311 14.33 17.86 12.14
N PHE A 312 13.85 17.61 10.91
CA PHE A 312 14.02 16.31 10.26
C PHE A 312 15.35 15.73 10.70
N VAL A 313 15.31 14.58 11.38
CA VAL A 313 16.57 14.04 11.85
C VAL A 313 17.29 13.65 10.56
N LEU A 314 18.48 14.21 10.35
CA LEU A 314 19.31 13.88 9.19
C LEU A 314 19.41 12.35 9.04
N PHE A 315 19.37 11.63 10.17
CA PHE A 315 19.23 10.18 10.24
C PHE A 315 17.99 9.62 9.52
N GLU A 316 16.77 10.12 9.78
CA GLU A 316 15.52 9.67 9.14
C GLU A 316 15.56 9.93 7.63
N LEU A 317 15.98 11.12 7.20
CA LEU A 317 16.11 11.46 5.78
C LEU A 317 17.15 10.60 5.08
N VAL A 318 18.29 10.35 5.73
CA VAL A 318 19.30 9.43 5.23
C VAL A 318 18.78 8.00 5.19
N ALA A 319 17.99 7.55 6.16
CA ALA A 319 17.40 6.22 6.18
C ALA A 319 16.39 6.03 5.03
N VAL A 320 15.55 7.02 4.76
CA VAL A 320 14.65 7.05 3.59
C VAL A 320 15.47 6.99 2.28
N TRP A 321 16.52 7.79 2.15
CA TRP A 321 17.35 7.83 0.94
C TRP A 321 18.14 6.54 0.72
N VAL A 322 18.80 6.02 1.77
CA VAL A 322 19.61 4.80 1.74
C VAL A 322 18.73 3.58 1.49
N SER A 323 17.55 3.49 2.10
CA SER A 323 16.63 2.37 1.85
C SER A 323 16.17 2.35 0.39
N SER A 324 15.77 3.50 -0.18
CA SER A 324 15.42 3.63 -1.60
C SER A 324 16.59 3.32 -2.55
N GLY A 325 17.80 3.76 -2.20
CA GLY A 325 19.02 3.42 -2.94
C GLY A 325 19.36 1.92 -2.89
N ALA A 326 19.20 1.30 -1.72
CA ALA A 326 19.40 -0.13 -1.53
C ALA A 326 18.36 -0.96 -2.30
N PHE A 327 17.08 -0.54 -2.30
CA PHE A 327 16.03 -1.12 -3.14
C PHE A 327 16.42 -1.08 -4.61
N CYS A 328 16.80 0.10 -5.13
CA CYS A 328 17.25 0.25 -6.51
C CYS A 328 18.45 -0.66 -6.82
N ALA A 329 19.45 -0.72 -5.94
CA ALA A 329 20.61 -1.60 -6.11
C ALA A 329 20.23 -3.09 -6.16
N VAL A 330 19.33 -3.54 -5.28
CA VAL A 330 18.84 -4.93 -5.27
C VAL A 330 18.17 -5.29 -6.59
N ILE A 331 17.30 -4.41 -7.10
CA ILE A 331 16.58 -4.64 -8.37
C ILE A 331 17.54 -4.68 -9.56
N PHE A 332 18.50 -3.76 -9.64
CA PHE A 332 19.44 -3.69 -10.76
C PHE A 332 20.47 -4.83 -10.77
N LEU A 333 20.94 -5.23 -9.58
CA LEU A 333 21.93 -6.30 -9.41
C LEU A 333 21.29 -7.69 -9.37
N GLY A 334 19.95 -7.79 -9.30
CA GLY A 334 19.24 -9.07 -9.20
C GLY A 334 19.52 -9.80 -7.89
N LEU A 335 19.63 -9.07 -6.78
CA LEU A 335 19.95 -9.69 -5.49
C LEU A 335 18.73 -10.43 -4.94
N GLY A 336 18.94 -11.67 -4.51
CA GLY A 336 17.88 -12.52 -3.94
C GLY A 336 17.83 -12.49 -2.42
N ARG A 337 17.62 -13.66 -1.82
CA ARG A 337 17.39 -13.86 -0.39
C ARG A 337 18.42 -13.22 0.55
N SER A 338 19.70 -13.19 0.16
CA SER A 338 20.76 -12.58 1.00
C SER A 338 20.54 -11.08 1.20
N ALA A 339 20.11 -10.36 0.16
CA ALA A 339 19.71 -8.96 0.29
C ALA A 339 18.50 -8.80 1.20
N GLY A 340 17.51 -9.71 1.11
CA GLY A 340 16.37 -9.75 2.03
C GLY A 340 16.80 -9.82 3.50
N VAL A 341 17.74 -10.71 3.85
CA VAL A 341 18.29 -10.78 5.22
C VAL A 341 18.94 -9.47 5.63
N VAL A 342 19.79 -8.88 4.78
CA VAL A 342 20.52 -7.64 5.08
C VAL A 342 19.55 -6.47 5.28
N LEU A 343 18.57 -6.32 4.40
CA LEU A 343 17.56 -5.25 4.49
C LEU A 343 16.69 -5.41 5.74
N LEU A 344 16.26 -6.63 6.07
CA LEU A 344 15.46 -6.87 7.28
C LEU A 344 16.27 -6.61 8.56
N VAL A 345 17.53 -7.02 8.61
CA VAL A 345 18.42 -6.68 9.74
C VAL A 345 18.60 -5.17 9.83
N ALA A 346 18.78 -4.47 8.70
CA ALA A 346 18.85 -3.01 8.69
C ALA A 346 17.55 -2.36 9.23
N TYR A 347 16.37 -2.93 8.92
CA TYR A 347 15.11 -2.47 9.49
C TYR A 347 15.06 -2.62 11.00
N LEU A 348 15.43 -3.79 11.53
CA LEU A 348 15.44 -4.04 12.97
C LEU A 348 16.44 -3.13 13.70
N VAL A 349 17.61 -2.90 13.10
CA VAL A 349 18.61 -1.96 13.62
C VAL A 349 18.05 -0.54 13.61
N PHE A 350 17.42 -0.10 12.52
CA PHE A 350 16.77 1.19 12.43
C PHE A 350 15.72 1.39 13.53
N LEU A 351 14.79 0.44 13.70
CA LEU A 351 13.78 0.50 14.76
C LEU A 351 14.40 0.57 16.16
N CYS A 352 15.46 -0.22 16.39
CA CYS A 352 16.17 -0.21 17.68
C CYS A 352 16.86 1.13 17.95
N LEU A 353 17.57 1.68 16.95
CA LEU A 353 18.23 2.98 17.06
C LEU A 353 17.22 4.10 17.31
N GLU A 354 16.11 4.10 16.58
CA GLU A 354 15.09 5.12 16.74
C GLU A 354 14.49 5.10 18.16
N PHE A 355 14.11 3.91 18.63
CA PHE A 355 13.46 3.73 19.92
C PHE A 355 14.39 3.94 21.13
N THR A 356 15.71 3.75 20.96
CA THR A 356 16.68 3.82 22.07
C THR A 356 17.54 5.09 22.06
N VAL A 357 18.03 5.50 20.90
CA VAL A 357 19.00 6.60 20.74
C VAL A 357 18.28 7.90 20.39
N TYR A 358 17.27 7.85 19.53
CA TYR A 358 16.52 9.01 19.05
C TYR A 358 15.18 9.20 19.77
N ARG A 359 15.03 8.58 20.95
CA ARG A 359 13.89 8.64 21.89
C ARG A 359 13.64 10.05 22.45
N ARG A 360 13.31 10.99 21.57
CA ARG A 360 12.95 12.36 21.91
C ARG A 360 11.46 12.51 21.89
#